data_AF-A0A381FNP9-F1
#
_entry.id   AF-A0A381FNP9-F1
#
_cell.length_a   1.000
_cell.length_b   1.000
_cell.length_c   1.000
_cell.angle_alpha   90.00
_cell.angle_beta   90.00
_cell.angle_gamma   90.00
#
_symmetry.space_group_name_H-M   'P 1'
#
loop_
_entity.id
_entity.type
_entity.pdbx_description
1 polymer ?
#
loop_
_entity_poly.entity_id
_entity_poly.type
_entity_poly.pdbx_seq_one_letter_code
_entity_poly.pdbx_strand_id
1 'polypeptide(L)'
;MKKTTSVSSILDAAKSYEYVDENPVKGGVKDVYFSPDRKYVVAFYRTPLENEQKERIKRIVSTYLVNIQNGNASDYYLDEVFRWPYDIVQKNNLTGIVVPVYSQKFFFAKGYVGSDNIAGGDKVGKWFTAPMFRNQHYPLRLDKSELGDWLSYFQISINITRGIKKLHQMGLAHSDLSYNNILVDPVTRSACIIDIDGLVVPKLFPPEVIGTADFIAPEVLKTKHLHLHDPGRQLPNQKTDLHALAVLIYMYLLRRHPLRGGKIWDLDSEKDEILSMGEKALFVEHPTDSSNKVRVEYLKKWDAFWGDPNKIPYTVTGPYLSELFKKAFIDGLHDPIKRPLANEWETALLKTVDLIQPCHNPECNEKWYVFDNTQTPRCPFCGTSHKGTLPVLDLYFKYDDEVWKPENHRLMVYHNQYLFKWHVSRKVIRNESLTFEDKKPVGYFTFYQDKWVLVNQTLTSMKDLTEQKEIPPNSMVELSEGKKILLSNEEGGRIIYVTMANQ
;
A
#
# COMPACT_ATOMS: atom_id res chain seq x y z
N MET A 1 -8.33 37.15 -20.36
CA MET A 1 -9.03 36.43 -19.26
C MET A 1 -9.36 35.05 -19.79
N LYS A 2 -9.09 33.98 -19.02
CA LYS A 2 -9.47 32.62 -19.42
C LYS A 2 -10.99 32.53 -19.46
N LYS A 3 -11.58 31.89 -20.46
CA LYS A 3 -13.03 31.73 -20.56
C LYS A 3 -13.52 30.82 -19.41
N THR A 4 -14.30 31.37 -18.48
CA THR A 4 -14.89 30.61 -17.38
C THR A 4 -16.36 30.29 -17.66
N THR A 5 -16.82 29.14 -17.19
CA THR A 5 -18.24 28.74 -17.23
C THR A 5 -18.69 28.34 -15.83
N SER A 6 -19.93 28.71 -15.46
CA SER A 6 -20.56 28.32 -14.20
C SER A 6 -21.57 27.19 -14.39
N VAL A 7 -21.65 26.28 -13.41
CA VAL A 7 -22.58 25.15 -13.36
C VAL A 7 -23.15 24.97 -11.96
N SER A 8 -24.43 24.60 -11.87
CA SER A 8 -25.14 24.46 -10.60
C SER A 8 -25.04 23.04 -10.05
N SER A 9 -25.03 22.91 -8.72
CA SER A 9 -25.19 21.62 -8.04
C SER A 9 -26.60 21.06 -8.27
N ILE A 10 -26.69 19.74 -8.39
CA ILE A 10 -27.97 19.01 -8.43
C ILE A 10 -28.51 18.80 -6.99
N LEU A 11 -27.65 18.84 -5.97
CA LEU A 11 -28.04 18.61 -4.57
C LEU A 11 -28.47 19.90 -3.87
N ASP A 12 -27.87 21.02 -4.22
CA ASP A 12 -28.17 22.33 -3.63
C ASP A 12 -28.25 23.41 -4.72
N ALA A 13 -29.47 23.85 -5.03
CA ALA A 13 -29.72 24.84 -6.06
C ALA A 13 -29.08 26.21 -5.77
N ALA A 14 -28.72 26.50 -4.51
CA ALA A 14 -28.02 27.74 -4.15
C ALA A 14 -26.51 27.67 -4.45
N LYS A 15 -25.98 26.49 -4.75
CA LYS A 15 -24.55 26.24 -4.93
C LYS A 15 -24.19 26.14 -6.41
N SER A 16 -23.14 26.84 -6.81
CA SER A 16 -22.58 26.79 -8.16
C SER A 16 -21.06 26.72 -8.15
N TYR A 17 -20.50 26.27 -9.26
CA TYR A 17 -19.07 26.05 -9.45
C TYR A 17 -18.63 26.65 -10.77
N GLU A 18 -17.42 27.21 -10.78
CA GLU A 18 -16.80 27.74 -11.98
C GLU A 18 -15.65 26.84 -12.44
N TYR A 19 -15.47 26.71 -13.74
CA TYR A 19 -14.30 26.08 -14.33
C TYR A 19 -13.82 26.83 -15.57
N VAL A 20 -12.55 26.64 -15.91
CA VAL A 20 -11.95 27.15 -17.14
C VAL A 20 -12.36 26.27 -18.33
N ASP A 21 -13.14 26.80 -19.27
CA ASP A 21 -13.74 26.08 -20.41
C ASP A 21 -12.79 26.04 -21.62
N GLU A 22 -11.54 25.62 -21.37
CA GLU A 22 -10.49 25.54 -22.37
C GLU A 22 -9.58 24.34 -22.07
N ASN A 23 -9.22 23.56 -23.10
CA ASN A 23 -8.26 22.45 -23.02
C ASN A 23 -8.50 21.46 -21.85
N PRO A 24 -9.66 20.78 -21.78
CA PRO A 24 -9.91 19.81 -20.73
C PRO A 24 -8.89 18.67 -20.77
N VAL A 25 -8.52 18.17 -19.59
CA VAL A 25 -7.78 16.92 -19.48
C VAL A 25 -8.76 15.79 -19.81
N LYS A 26 -8.45 15.03 -20.86
CA LYS A 26 -9.29 13.91 -21.30
C LYS A 26 -8.97 12.67 -20.45
N GLY A 27 -9.88 12.33 -19.54
CA GLY A 27 -9.86 11.05 -18.84
C GLY A 27 -10.43 9.92 -19.71
N GLY A 28 -10.60 8.72 -19.15
CA GLY A 28 -11.11 7.55 -19.87
C GLY A 28 -12.54 7.72 -20.41
N VAL A 29 -13.44 8.27 -19.59
CA VAL A 29 -14.85 8.52 -19.92
C VAL A 29 -15.32 9.96 -19.61
N LYS A 30 -14.48 10.74 -18.95
CA LYS A 30 -14.76 12.10 -18.45
C LYS A 30 -13.84 13.13 -19.12
N ASP A 31 -14.35 14.34 -19.31
CA ASP A 31 -13.55 15.53 -19.61
C ASP A 31 -13.41 16.38 -18.34
N VAL A 32 -12.18 16.64 -17.92
CA VAL A 32 -11.85 17.23 -16.62
C VAL A 32 -11.39 18.68 -16.79
N TYR A 33 -12.09 19.59 -16.13
CA TYR A 33 -11.84 21.03 -16.18
C TYR A 33 -11.42 21.54 -14.81
N PHE A 34 -10.38 22.38 -14.76
CA PHE A 34 -9.92 22.97 -13.50
C PHE A 34 -10.74 24.20 -13.11
N SER A 35 -10.96 24.37 -11.81
CA SER A 35 -11.46 25.63 -11.26
C SER A 35 -10.49 26.79 -11.55
N PRO A 36 -10.96 28.05 -11.59
CA PRO A 36 -10.09 29.21 -11.82
C PRO A 36 -8.92 29.31 -10.82
N ASP A 37 -9.15 28.91 -9.57
CA ASP A 37 -8.16 28.90 -8.49
C ASP A 37 -7.40 27.56 -8.35
N ARG A 38 -7.67 26.58 -9.23
CA ARG A 38 -7.08 25.23 -9.24
C ARG A 38 -7.20 24.43 -7.93
N LYS A 39 -8.23 24.69 -7.12
CA LYS A 39 -8.53 23.91 -5.91
C LYS A 39 -9.34 22.66 -6.18
N TYR A 40 -10.18 22.68 -7.21
CA TYR A 40 -11.03 21.55 -7.57
C TYR A 40 -11.08 21.39 -9.10
N VAL A 41 -11.59 20.24 -9.52
CA VAL A 41 -11.95 19.96 -10.90
C VAL A 41 -13.45 19.69 -11.01
N VAL A 42 -14.02 20.06 -12.15
CA VAL A 42 -15.34 19.63 -12.59
C VAL A 42 -15.11 18.63 -13.72
N ALA A 43 -15.49 17.37 -13.48
CA ALA A 43 -15.33 16.29 -14.45
C ALA A 43 -16.69 15.89 -15.03
N PHE A 44 -16.91 16.16 -16.32
CA PHE A 44 -18.16 15.82 -17.01
C PHE A 44 -18.03 14.47 -17.70
N TYR A 45 -19.02 13.59 -17.53
CA TYR A 45 -19.12 12.38 -18.33
C TYR A 45 -19.46 12.75 -19.77
N ARG A 46 -18.77 12.12 -20.73
CA ARG A 46 -18.98 12.42 -22.15
C ARG A 46 -20.34 11.92 -22.67
N THR A 47 -20.90 10.92 -22.01
CA THR A 47 -22.24 10.38 -22.30
C THR A 47 -23.22 10.71 -21.17
N PRO A 48 -24.49 11.01 -21.49
CA PRO A 48 -25.53 11.14 -20.48
C PRO A 48 -25.60 9.88 -19.60
N LEU A 49 -25.70 10.09 -18.29
CA LEU A 49 -25.81 8.99 -17.32
C LEU A 49 -27.27 8.58 -17.11
N GLU A 50 -27.46 7.27 -16.94
CA GLU A 50 -28.74 6.69 -16.53
C GLU A 50 -29.08 7.08 -15.08
N ASN A 51 -30.37 6.94 -14.72
CA ASN A 51 -30.85 7.32 -13.39
C ASN A 51 -30.12 6.57 -12.27
N GLU A 52 -29.85 5.27 -12.44
CA GLU A 52 -29.13 4.48 -11.44
C GLU A 52 -27.70 4.98 -11.21
N GLN A 53 -27.01 5.39 -12.27
CA GLN A 53 -25.65 5.95 -12.18
C GLN A 53 -25.66 7.31 -11.48
N LYS A 54 -26.65 8.17 -11.78
CA LYS A 54 -26.83 9.44 -11.07
C LYS A 54 -27.11 9.23 -9.59
N GLU A 55 -27.96 8.29 -9.23
CA GLU A 55 -28.25 7.96 -7.84
C GLU A 55 -27.02 7.39 -7.10
N ARG A 56 -26.18 6.59 -7.78
CA ARG A 56 -24.89 6.13 -7.26
C ARG A 56 -24.00 7.31 -6.87
N ILE A 57 -23.80 8.24 -7.81
CA ILE A 57 -22.96 9.43 -7.58
C ILE A 57 -23.54 10.28 -6.46
N LYS A 58 -24.86 10.51 -6.43
CA LYS A 58 -25.52 11.26 -5.34
C LYS A 58 -25.19 10.66 -3.98
N ARG A 59 -25.23 9.33 -3.82
CA ARG A 59 -24.85 8.68 -2.55
C ARG A 59 -23.36 8.82 -2.23
N ILE A 60 -22.49 8.75 -3.24
CA ILE A 60 -21.04 8.95 -3.08
C ILE A 60 -20.75 10.34 -2.51
N VAL A 61 -21.32 11.38 -3.12
CA VAL A 61 -21.06 12.78 -2.72
C VAL A 61 -21.84 13.22 -1.47
N SER A 62 -22.81 12.42 -1.00
CA SER A 62 -23.62 12.73 0.19
C SER A 62 -23.41 11.68 1.29
N THR A 63 -24.17 10.58 1.29
CA THR A 63 -24.17 9.56 2.35
C THR A 63 -22.77 9.06 2.71
N TYR A 64 -21.97 8.67 1.72
CA TYR A 64 -20.64 8.11 1.98
C TYR A 64 -19.64 9.18 2.38
N LEU A 65 -19.67 10.36 1.75
CA LEU A 65 -18.84 11.49 2.14
C LEU A 65 -19.10 11.90 3.61
N VAL A 66 -20.38 12.06 3.99
CA VAL A 66 -20.78 12.43 5.37
C VAL A 66 -20.33 11.35 6.37
N ASN A 67 -20.41 10.07 6.01
CA ASN A 67 -19.88 8.99 6.85
C ASN A 67 -18.36 9.06 7.05
N ILE A 68 -17.59 9.53 6.06
CA ILE A 68 -16.15 9.75 6.22
C ILE A 68 -15.88 10.97 7.08
N GLN A 69 -16.60 12.08 6.84
CA GLN A 69 -16.46 13.33 7.59
C GLN A 69 -16.77 13.17 9.08
N ASN A 70 -17.81 12.40 9.41
CA ASN A 70 -18.19 12.12 10.80
C ASN A 70 -17.41 10.96 11.44
N GLY A 71 -16.54 10.30 10.66
CA GLY A 71 -15.76 9.16 11.11
C GLY A 71 -14.40 9.54 11.69
N ASN A 72 -13.71 8.55 12.26
CA ASN A 72 -12.35 8.75 12.75
C ASN A 72 -11.37 9.05 11.60
N ALA A 73 -10.43 9.96 11.86
CA ALA A 73 -9.37 10.35 10.93
C ALA A 73 -9.91 10.85 9.57
N SER A 74 -11.00 11.64 9.58
CA SER A 74 -11.62 12.23 8.39
C SER A 74 -10.60 12.88 7.45
N ASP A 75 -9.74 13.73 8.01
CA ASP A 75 -8.78 14.53 7.26
C ASP A 75 -7.73 13.64 6.59
N TYR A 76 -7.25 12.61 7.29
CA TYR A 76 -6.37 11.61 6.69
C TYR A 76 -7.04 10.91 5.49
N TYR A 77 -8.29 10.50 5.62
CA TYR A 77 -8.97 9.83 4.51
C TYR A 77 -9.28 10.77 3.34
N LEU A 78 -9.74 12.00 3.59
CA LEU A 78 -10.18 12.93 2.54
C LEU A 78 -9.03 13.73 1.90
N ASP A 79 -7.91 13.91 2.60
CA ASP A 79 -6.78 14.69 2.10
C ASP A 79 -5.57 13.84 1.71
N GLU A 80 -5.35 12.69 2.37
CA GLU A 80 -4.16 11.86 2.11
C GLU A 80 -4.47 10.61 1.27
N VAL A 81 -5.55 9.91 1.58
CA VAL A 81 -5.85 8.59 0.99
C VAL A 81 -6.76 8.68 -0.25
N PHE A 82 -7.74 9.58 -0.23
CA PHE A 82 -8.69 9.79 -1.31
C PHE A 82 -8.65 11.22 -1.82
N ARG A 83 -9.25 11.44 -2.99
CA ARG A 83 -9.79 12.75 -3.39
C ARG A 83 -11.28 12.59 -3.66
N TRP A 84 -12.05 12.65 -2.57
CA TRP A 84 -13.45 12.28 -2.56
C TRP A 84 -14.32 13.31 -3.30
N PRO A 85 -15.12 12.90 -4.31
CA PRO A 85 -16.10 13.78 -4.94
C PRO A 85 -17.08 14.32 -3.90
N TYR A 86 -17.30 15.63 -3.89
CA TYR A 86 -18.13 16.28 -2.87
C TYR A 86 -19.36 16.98 -3.43
N ASP A 87 -19.57 16.91 -4.75
CA ASP A 87 -20.79 17.41 -5.36
C ASP A 87 -21.03 16.78 -6.73
N ILE A 88 -22.27 16.88 -7.18
CA ILE A 88 -22.73 16.46 -8.50
C ILE A 88 -23.39 17.67 -9.17
N VAL A 89 -22.99 17.97 -10.40
CA VAL A 89 -23.42 19.14 -11.16
C VAL A 89 -24.03 18.72 -12.50
N GLN A 90 -24.79 19.62 -13.11
CA GLN A 90 -25.36 19.40 -14.44
C GLN A 90 -25.06 20.58 -15.35
N LYS A 91 -24.68 20.28 -16.60
CA LYS A 91 -24.61 21.25 -17.69
C LYS A 91 -25.30 20.65 -18.90
N ASN A 92 -26.36 21.30 -19.37
CA ASN A 92 -27.24 20.75 -20.41
C ASN A 92 -27.75 19.35 -19.99
N ASN A 93 -27.45 18.32 -20.79
CA ASN A 93 -27.80 16.92 -20.52
C ASN A 93 -26.64 16.09 -19.95
N LEU A 94 -25.48 16.71 -19.68
CA LEU A 94 -24.32 16.01 -19.13
C LEU A 94 -24.27 16.17 -17.62
N THR A 95 -24.04 15.06 -16.95
CA THR A 95 -23.74 15.02 -15.52
C THR A 95 -22.24 15.23 -15.32
N GLY A 96 -21.86 15.95 -14.28
CA GLY A 96 -20.49 16.06 -13.84
C GLY A 96 -20.36 15.89 -12.33
N ILE A 97 -19.13 15.65 -11.89
CA ILE A 97 -18.76 15.56 -10.47
C ILE A 97 -17.74 16.64 -10.14
N VAL A 98 -17.79 17.13 -8.90
CA VAL A 98 -16.82 18.07 -8.37
C VAL A 98 -15.89 17.34 -7.41
N VAL A 99 -14.59 17.41 -7.70
CA VAL A 99 -13.55 16.64 -7.01
C VAL A 99 -12.41 17.58 -6.60
N PRO A 100 -11.85 17.46 -5.38
CA PRO A 100 -10.67 18.23 -5.01
C PRO A 100 -9.47 17.87 -5.90
N VAL A 101 -8.65 18.85 -6.25
CA VAL A 101 -7.39 18.58 -6.96
C VAL A 101 -6.46 17.83 -6.01
N TYR A 102 -5.76 16.81 -6.52
CA TYR A 102 -4.75 16.09 -5.74
C TYR A 102 -3.54 16.98 -5.44
N SER A 103 -2.88 16.69 -4.31
CA SER A 103 -1.69 17.43 -3.87
C SER A 103 -0.56 17.40 -4.92
N GLN A 104 0.20 18.50 -5.00
CA GLN A 104 1.31 18.68 -5.95
C GLN A 104 2.36 17.56 -5.89
N LYS A 105 2.48 16.86 -4.76
CA LYS A 105 3.40 15.71 -4.58
C LYS A 105 3.16 14.57 -5.56
N PHE A 106 1.93 14.45 -6.09
CA PHE A 106 1.55 13.41 -7.05
C PHE A 106 1.81 13.78 -8.52
N PHE A 107 2.48 14.90 -8.78
CA PHE A 107 2.98 15.23 -10.10
C PHE A 107 4.51 15.08 -10.13
N PHE A 108 5.07 14.70 -11.28
CA PHE A 108 6.52 14.65 -11.46
C PHE A 108 7.14 16.03 -11.30
N ALA A 109 8.11 16.15 -10.40
CA ALA A 109 8.90 17.37 -10.26
C ALA A 109 9.91 17.48 -11.41
N LYS A 110 10.45 16.34 -11.86
CA LYS A 110 11.44 16.22 -12.93
C LYS A 110 11.08 15.16 -13.96
N GLY A 111 10.64 13.97 -13.51
CA GLY A 111 10.33 12.86 -14.43
C GLY A 111 11.55 12.04 -14.82
N TYR A 112 11.98 12.10 -16.08
CA TYR A 112 13.09 11.29 -16.59
C TYR A 112 14.46 11.89 -16.26
N VAL A 113 15.49 11.05 -16.25
CA VAL A 113 16.87 11.54 -16.18
C VAL A 113 17.20 12.31 -17.46
N GLY A 114 17.51 13.61 -17.32
CA GLY A 114 17.97 14.45 -18.42
C GLY A 114 16.88 14.88 -19.42
N SER A 115 15.60 14.72 -19.07
CA SER A 115 14.48 15.19 -19.87
C SER A 115 13.27 15.51 -18.98
N ASP A 116 12.64 16.66 -19.25
CA ASP A 116 11.48 17.14 -18.49
C ASP A 116 10.15 16.78 -19.18
N ASN A 117 10.15 15.86 -20.15
CA ASN A 117 8.98 15.56 -20.99
C ASN A 117 7.73 15.09 -20.22
N ILE A 118 7.91 14.53 -19.02
CA ILE A 118 6.81 14.11 -18.15
C ILE A 118 6.72 14.95 -16.87
N ALA A 119 7.53 16.01 -16.74
CA ALA A 119 7.45 16.93 -15.61
C ALA A 119 6.06 17.59 -15.58
N GLY A 120 5.48 17.71 -14.38
CA GLY A 120 4.10 18.14 -14.17
C GLY A 120 3.04 17.11 -14.58
N GLY A 121 3.43 15.94 -15.10
CA GLY A 121 2.53 14.83 -15.37
C GLY A 121 2.24 14.00 -14.11
N ASP A 122 1.15 13.23 -14.15
CA ASP A 122 0.70 12.43 -13.01
C ASP A 122 1.64 11.26 -12.69
N LYS A 123 1.96 11.10 -11.41
CA LYS A 123 2.68 9.96 -10.86
C LYS A 123 1.76 8.75 -10.66
N VAL A 124 1.19 8.28 -11.75
CA VAL A 124 0.41 7.04 -11.79
C VAL A 124 1.26 5.87 -11.30
N GLY A 125 0.69 4.98 -10.48
CA GLY A 125 1.38 3.86 -9.82
C GLY A 125 2.21 2.98 -10.76
N LYS A 126 1.79 2.85 -12.03
CA LYS A 126 2.48 2.07 -13.07
C LYS A 126 3.95 2.44 -13.23
N TRP A 127 4.30 3.72 -13.12
CA TRP A 127 5.67 4.21 -13.22
C TRP A 127 6.60 3.57 -12.18
N PHE A 128 6.03 3.12 -11.06
CA PHE A 128 6.78 2.65 -9.91
C PHE A 128 6.67 1.14 -9.69
N THR A 129 5.89 0.40 -10.49
CA THR A 129 5.84 -1.06 -10.42
C THR A 129 6.79 -1.73 -11.42
N ALA A 130 7.15 -1.06 -12.52
CA ALA A 130 8.05 -1.62 -13.52
C ALA A 130 9.55 -1.44 -13.14
N PRO A 131 10.39 -2.49 -13.22
CA PRO A 131 11.82 -2.39 -12.89
C PRO A 131 12.61 -1.48 -13.82
N MET A 132 12.29 -1.49 -15.13
CA MET A 132 13.03 -0.72 -16.14
C MET A 132 13.19 0.77 -15.81
N PHE A 133 12.19 1.40 -15.18
CA PHE A 133 12.24 2.82 -14.80
C PHE A 133 13.29 3.15 -13.74
N ARG A 134 13.88 2.14 -13.09
CA ARG A 134 14.98 2.28 -12.12
C ARG A 134 16.31 1.77 -12.64
N ASN A 135 16.29 1.08 -13.78
CA ASN A 135 17.48 0.49 -14.36
C ASN A 135 18.38 1.61 -14.91
N GLN A 136 19.63 1.69 -14.44
CA GLN A 136 20.58 2.75 -14.82
C GLN A 136 20.85 2.83 -16.31
N HIS A 137 20.67 1.73 -17.03
CA HIS A 137 20.93 1.63 -18.46
C HIS A 137 19.67 1.82 -19.32
N TYR A 138 18.48 1.93 -18.72
CA TYR A 138 17.26 2.23 -19.46
C TYR A 138 17.22 3.73 -19.85
N PRO A 139 17.02 4.07 -21.13
CA PRO A 139 17.06 5.47 -21.59
C PRO A 139 15.97 6.35 -20.98
N LEU A 140 14.77 5.79 -20.77
CA LEU A 140 13.62 6.49 -20.18
C LEU A 140 13.46 6.16 -18.69
N ARG A 141 14.57 5.97 -17.97
CA ARG A 141 14.53 5.77 -16.51
C ARG A 141 14.14 7.06 -15.81
N LEU A 142 13.43 6.91 -14.69
CA LEU A 142 13.06 8.03 -13.83
C LEU A 142 14.29 8.55 -13.08
N ASP A 143 14.26 9.85 -12.76
CA ASP A 143 15.28 10.44 -11.91
C ASP A 143 15.26 9.81 -10.52
N LYS A 144 16.44 9.63 -9.92
CA LYS A 144 16.56 9.08 -8.56
C LYS A 144 15.80 9.92 -7.54
N SER A 145 15.66 11.23 -7.77
CA SER A 145 14.88 12.11 -6.90
C SER A 145 13.38 11.82 -6.89
N GLU A 146 12.87 10.97 -7.79
CA GLU A 146 11.45 10.59 -7.89
C GLU A 146 11.14 9.21 -7.29
N LEU A 147 12.16 8.37 -7.08
CA LEU A 147 11.97 6.93 -6.89
C LEU A 147 11.82 6.48 -5.43
N GLY A 148 12.23 7.29 -4.45
CA GLY A 148 12.25 6.87 -3.05
C GLY A 148 13.11 5.62 -2.79
N ASP A 149 12.91 4.99 -1.64
CA ASP A 149 13.61 3.76 -1.24
C ASP A 149 12.61 2.62 -0.93
N TRP A 150 13.08 1.44 -0.54
CA TRP A 150 12.18 0.30 -0.34
C TRP A 150 11.19 0.52 0.82
N LEU A 151 11.60 1.22 1.88
CA LEU A 151 10.73 1.61 2.99
C LEU A 151 9.59 2.53 2.53
N SER A 152 9.83 3.39 1.55
CA SER A 152 8.76 4.19 0.93
C SER A 152 7.65 3.31 0.35
N TYR A 153 7.98 2.19 -0.28
CA TYR A 153 6.98 1.29 -0.90
C TYR A 153 6.17 0.49 0.13
N PHE A 154 6.74 0.20 1.31
CA PHE A 154 5.96 -0.30 2.44
C PHE A 154 4.92 0.71 2.90
N GLN A 155 5.32 1.98 3.07
CA GLN A 155 4.41 3.02 3.53
C GLN A 155 3.32 3.37 2.49
N ILE A 156 3.67 3.35 1.20
CA ILE A 156 2.70 3.42 0.09
C ILE A 156 1.68 2.28 0.20
N SER A 157 2.16 1.04 0.36
CA SER A 157 1.30 -0.15 0.49
C SER A 157 0.38 -0.07 1.72
N ILE A 158 0.87 0.47 2.85
CA ILE A 158 0.07 0.72 4.05
C ILE A 158 -1.06 1.71 3.75
N ASN A 159 -0.76 2.83 3.08
CA ASN A 159 -1.76 3.86 2.76
C ASN A 159 -2.85 3.32 1.81
N ILE A 160 -2.46 2.58 0.76
CA ILE A 160 -3.41 1.92 -0.16
C ILE A 160 -4.29 0.94 0.62
N THR A 161 -3.68 0.11 1.46
CA THR A 161 -4.40 -0.89 2.27
C THR A 161 -5.43 -0.24 3.21
N ARG A 162 -5.07 0.89 3.85
CA ARG A 162 -6.01 1.65 4.69
C ARG A 162 -7.18 2.21 3.90
N GLY A 163 -6.95 2.70 2.68
CA GLY A 163 -8.01 3.13 1.79
C GLY A 163 -8.98 2.00 1.44
N ILE A 164 -8.47 0.84 1.02
CA ILE A 164 -9.32 -0.32 0.72
C ILE A 164 -10.05 -0.82 1.96
N LYS A 165 -9.39 -0.88 3.12
CA LYS A 165 -10.00 -1.18 4.41
C LYS A 165 -11.19 -0.24 4.69
N LYS A 166 -11.02 1.06 4.49
CA LYS A 166 -12.07 2.06 4.72
C LYS A 166 -13.25 1.90 3.76
N LEU A 167 -13.00 1.68 2.46
CA LEU A 167 -14.05 1.38 1.49
C LEU A 167 -14.84 0.13 1.90
N HIS A 168 -14.12 -0.94 2.25
CA HIS A 168 -14.75 -2.21 2.61
C HIS A 168 -15.59 -2.12 3.89
N GLN A 169 -15.13 -1.37 4.89
CA GLN A 169 -15.88 -1.07 6.11
C GLN A 169 -17.20 -0.32 5.84
N MET A 170 -17.28 0.47 4.78
CA MET A 170 -18.51 1.15 4.34
C MET A 170 -19.38 0.28 3.42
N GLY A 171 -19.01 -0.99 3.20
CA GLY A 171 -19.72 -1.89 2.28
C GLY A 171 -19.44 -1.59 0.79
N LEU A 172 -18.42 -0.80 0.48
CA LEU A 172 -18.05 -0.41 -0.88
C LEU A 172 -16.97 -1.33 -1.43
N ALA A 173 -16.95 -1.49 -2.76
CA ALA A 173 -15.81 -2.03 -3.49
C ALA A 173 -15.35 -1.04 -4.56
N HIS A 174 -14.04 -0.95 -4.78
CA HIS A 174 -13.47 -0.12 -5.83
C HIS A 174 -13.80 -0.69 -7.21
N SER A 175 -13.80 -2.02 -7.38
CA SER A 175 -14.11 -2.76 -8.61
C SER A 175 -13.12 -2.64 -9.78
N ASP A 176 -12.27 -1.60 -9.76
CA ASP A 176 -11.18 -1.38 -10.72
C ASP A 176 -9.88 -0.97 -10.01
N LEU A 177 -9.59 -1.60 -8.87
CA LEU A 177 -8.36 -1.34 -8.14
C LEU A 177 -7.15 -1.77 -8.98
N SER A 178 -6.29 -0.82 -9.35
CA SER A 178 -5.10 -1.09 -10.17
C SER A 178 -4.03 -0.02 -9.97
N TYR A 179 -2.84 -0.23 -10.54
CA TYR A 179 -1.80 0.80 -10.49
C TYR A 179 -2.17 2.06 -11.28
N ASN A 180 -3.21 2.02 -12.12
CA ASN A 180 -3.67 3.16 -12.91
C ASN A 180 -4.58 4.07 -12.07
N ASN A 181 -5.31 3.49 -11.12
CA ASN A 181 -6.24 4.19 -10.23
C ASN A 181 -5.61 4.51 -8.87
N ILE A 182 -4.27 4.58 -8.83
CA ILE A 182 -3.49 5.00 -7.66
C ILE A 182 -2.43 5.97 -8.13
N LEU A 183 -2.42 7.17 -7.54
CA LEU A 183 -1.30 8.10 -7.61
C LEU A 183 -0.35 7.80 -6.47
N VAL A 184 0.96 7.78 -6.72
CA VAL A 184 1.97 7.51 -5.69
C VAL A 184 3.07 8.55 -5.72
N ASP A 185 3.60 8.86 -4.55
CA ASP A 185 4.84 9.62 -4.43
C ASP A 185 5.79 8.92 -3.45
N PRO A 186 6.77 8.16 -3.96
CA PRO A 186 7.74 7.46 -3.12
C PRO A 186 8.61 8.38 -2.25
N VAL A 187 8.77 9.65 -2.65
CA VAL A 187 9.60 10.61 -1.89
C VAL A 187 8.91 11.00 -0.59
N THR A 188 7.66 11.42 -0.66
CA THR A 188 6.84 11.73 0.54
C THR A 188 6.15 10.51 1.14
N ARG A 189 6.33 9.32 0.53
CA ARG A 189 5.72 8.06 0.95
C ARG A 189 4.18 8.08 0.91
N SER A 190 3.63 8.80 -0.06
CA SER A 190 2.18 9.06 -0.18
C SER A 190 1.54 8.18 -1.26
N ALA A 191 0.27 7.85 -1.07
CA ALA A 191 -0.54 7.15 -2.07
C ALA A 191 -1.99 7.66 -2.00
N CYS A 192 -2.58 7.95 -3.15
CA CYS A 192 -3.95 8.43 -3.29
C CYS A 192 -4.73 7.51 -4.24
N ILE A 193 -5.85 6.96 -3.79
CA ILE A 193 -6.78 6.18 -4.59
C ILE A 193 -7.71 7.15 -5.33
N ILE A 194 -7.87 6.95 -6.64
CA ILE A 194 -8.67 7.80 -7.52
C ILE A 194 -9.78 7.00 -8.21
N ASP A 195 -10.62 7.67 -9.00
CA ASP A 195 -11.76 7.07 -9.73
C ASP A 195 -12.79 6.40 -8.81
N ILE A 196 -13.17 7.12 -7.76
CA ILE A 196 -14.09 6.69 -6.69
C ILE A 196 -15.54 7.12 -6.93
N ASP A 197 -15.90 7.48 -8.16
CA ASP A 197 -17.25 7.77 -8.61
C ASP A 197 -17.97 6.53 -9.19
N GLY A 198 -17.21 5.48 -9.52
CA GLY A 198 -17.73 4.20 -10.04
C GLY A 198 -17.94 3.09 -8.98
N LEU A 199 -17.85 3.40 -7.68
CA LEU A 199 -17.82 2.40 -6.61
C LEU A 199 -19.02 1.44 -6.64
N VAL A 200 -18.75 0.17 -6.41
CA VAL A 200 -19.76 -0.89 -6.33
C VAL A 200 -20.38 -0.93 -4.95
N VAL A 201 -21.71 -0.94 -4.91
CA VAL A 201 -22.50 -1.16 -3.70
C VAL A 201 -23.23 -2.49 -3.88
N PRO A 202 -22.91 -3.52 -3.07
CA PRO A 202 -23.54 -4.83 -3.18
C PRO A 202 -25.06 -4.75 -3.27
N LYS A 203 -25.64 -5.42 -4.26
CA LYS A 203 -27.09 -5.48 -4.55
C LYS A 203 -27.77 -4.17 -4.95
N LEU A 204 -27.04 -3.06 -5.01
CA LEU A 204 -27.62 -1.75 -5.35
C LEU A 204 -27.01 -1.16 -6.61
N PHE A 205 -25.68 -1.16 -6.71
CA PHE A 205 -24.95 -0.54 -7.82
C PHE A 205 -23.91 -1.53 -8.36
N PRO A 206 -24.19 -2.21 -9.48
CA PRO A 206 -23.26 -3.19 -10.05
C PRO A 206 -22.03 -2.52 -10.68
N PRO A 207 -20.93 -3.26 -10.90
CA PRO A 207 -19.74 -2.73 -11.57
C PRO A 207 -20.04 -2.35 -13.01
N GLU A 208 -19.45 -1.25 -13.47
CA GLU A 208 -19.54 -0.78 -14.85
C GLU A 208 -18.41 -1.34 -15.74
N VAL A 209 -17.32 -1.78 -15.11
CA VAL A 209 -16.14 -2.34 -15.76
C VAL A 209 -15.80 -3.71 -15.17
N ILE A 210 -15.11 -4.53 -15.93
CA ILE A 210 -14.58 -5.82 -15.45
C ILE A 210 -13.28 -5.67 -14.65
N GLY A 211 -12.65 -4.50 -14.73
CA GLY A 211 -11.37 -4.16 -14.14
C GLY A 211 -10.25 -3.96 -15.18
N THR A 212 -9.12 -3.45 -14.71
CA THR A 212 -7.89 -3.23 -15.47
C THR A 212 -7.15 -4.55 -15.64
N ALA A 213 -6.64 -4.83 -16.85
CA ALA A 213 -5.76 -5.98 -17.11
C ALA A 213 -4.61 -6.07 -16.08
N ASP A 214 -4.08 -7.26 -15.83
CA ASP A 214 -3.23 -7.63 -14.68
C ASP A 214 -3.96 -7.75 -13.32
N PHE A 215 -5.02 -6.99 -13.05
CA PHE A 215 -5.65 -6.94 -11.72
C PHE A 215 -7.00 -7.65 -11.62
N ILE A 216 -7.57 -8.06 -12.76
CA ILE A 216 -8.85 -8.79 -12.80
C ILE A 216 -8.69 -10.11 -12.06
N ALA A 217 -9.55 -10.35 -11.07
CA ALA A 217 -9.51 -11.58 -10.29
C ALA A 217 -9.86 -12.82 -11.16
N PRO A 218 -9.25 -13.99 -10.87
CA PRO A 218 -9.39 -15.18 -11.71
C PRO A 218 -10.85 -15.61 -11.99
N GLU A 219 -11.71 -15.50 -10.98
CA GLU A 219 -13.12 -15.86 -11.07
C GLU A 219 -13.93 -14.96 -12.02
N VAL A 220 -13.56 -13.68 -12.11
CA VAL A 220 -14.18 -12.71 -13.03
C VAL A 220 -13.72 -13.01 -14.46
N LEU A 221 -12.42 -13.27 -14.65
CA LEU A 221 -11.86 -13.53 -15.97
C LEU A 221 -12.34 -14.87 -16.55
N LYS A 222 -12.41 -15.92 -15.72
CA LYS A 222 -12.93 -17.24 -16.11
C LYS A 222 -14.35 -17.17 -16.66
N THR A 223 -15.18 -16.27 -16.13
CA THR A 223 -16.58 -16.10 -16.54
C THR A 223 -16.80 -14.95 -17.51
N LYS A 224 -15.72 -14.36 -18.06
CA LYS A 224 -15.77 -13.22 -19.00
C LYS A 224 -16.61 -13.48 -20.25
N HIS A 225 -16.70 -14.74 -20.69
CA HIS A 225 -17.45 -15.16 -21.86
C HIS A 225 -18.98 -15.21 -21.63
N LEU A 226 -19.45 -15.25 -20.38
CA LEU A 226 -20.86 -15.28 -20.05
C LEU A 226 -21.50 -13.89 -20.17
N HIS A 227 -22.78 -13.84 -20.52
CA HIS A 227 -23.56 -12.61 -20.56
C HIS A 227 -23.62 -11.92 -19.19
N LEU A 228 -23.76 -10.60 -19.15
CA LEU A 228 -23.74 -9.83 -17.89
C LEU A 228 -24.82 -10.27 -16.89
N HIS A 229 -25.99 -10.68 -17.40
CA HIS A 229 -27.11 -11.15 -16.60
C HIS A 229 -27.13 -12.68 -16.40
N ASP A 230 -26.10 -13.39 -16.84
CA ASP A 230 -25.99 -14.83 -16.61
C ASP A 230 -25.78 -15.09 -15.10
N PRO A 231 -26.56 -15.98 -14.45
CA PRO A 231 -26.38 -16.30 -13.04
C PRO A 231 -24.98 -16.83 -12.66
N GLY A 232 -24.27 -17.42 -13.63
CA GLY A 232 -22.89 -17.88 -13.49
C GLY A 232 -21.84 -16.78 -13.65
N ARG A 233 -22.21 -15.58 -14.14
CA ARG A 233 -21.28 -14.46 -14.35
C ARG A 233 -20.78 -13.92 -13.01
N GLN A 234 -19.48 -13.99 -12.80
CA GLN A 234 -18.84 -13.36 -11.64
C GLN A 234 -18.48 -11.91 -11.99
N LEU A 235 -18.84 -10.99 -11.09
CA LEU A 235 -18.64 -9.56 -11.24
C LEU A 235 -17.72 -9.01 -10.14
N PRO A 236 -16.97 -7.93 -10.44
CA PRO A 236 -16.16 -7.24 -9.43
C PRO A 236 -16.93 -6.89 -8.15
N ASN A 237 -16.28 -7.10 -7.02
CA ASN A 237 -16.79 -6.89 -5.67
C ASN A 237 -15.64 -6.75 -4.65
N GLN A 238 -15.93 -6.70 -3.36
CA GLN A 238 -14.91 -6.53 -2.32
C GLN A 238 -13.85 -7.64 -2.34
N LYS A 239 -14.23 -8.89 -2.63
CA LYS A 239 -13.28 -10.01 -2.71
C LYS A 239 -12.35 -9.91 -3.92
N THR A 240 -12.80 -9.31 -5.02
CA THR A 240 -11.94 -9.06 -6.18
C THR A 240 -10.97 -7.91 -5.91
N ASP A 241 -11.39 -6.89 -5.14
CA ASP A 241 -10.46 -5.85 -4.65
C ASP A 241 -9.35 -6.46 -3.79
N LEU A 242 -9.65 -7.48 -2.96
CA LEU A 242 -8.63 -8.15 -2.14
C LEU A 242 -7.58 -8.89 -3.00
N HIS A 243 -7.98 -9.44 -4.15
CA HIS A 243 -7.04 -9.99 -5.12
C HIS A 243 -6.16 -8.88 -5.71
N ALA A 244 -6.77 -7.81 -6.23
CA ALA A 244 -6.07 -6.68 -6.80
C ALA A 244 -5.11 -6.01 -5.79
N LEU A 245 -5.52 -5.90 -4.52
CA LEU A 245 -4.68 -5.38 -3.44
C LEU A 245 -3.44 -6.24 -3.22
N ALA A 246 -3.59 -7.56 -3.20
CA ALA A 246 -2.45 -8.48 -3.09
C ALA A 246 -1.48 -8.32 -4.26
N VAL A 247 -2.02 -8.22 -5.50
CA VAL A 247 -1.22 -7.98 -6.72
C VAL A 247 -0.47 -6.65 -6.64
N LEU A 248 -1.13 -5.58 -6.20
CA LEU A 248 -0.51 -4.26 -6.02
C LEU A 248 0.65 -4.27 -5.02
N ILE A 249 0.42 -4.84 -3.82
CA ILE A 249 1.46 -4.92 -2.77
C ILE A 249 2.65 -5.71 -3.31
N TYR A 250 2.40 -6.84 -3.97
CA TYR A 250 3.43 -7.66 -4.58
C TYR A 250 4.23 -6.87 -5.64
N MET A 251 3.54 -6.18 -6.55
CA MET A 251 4.18 -5.39 -7.61
C MET A 251 4.97 -4.18 -7.07
N TYR A 252 4.51 -3.50 -6.03
CA TYR A 252 5.27 -2.39 -5.42
C TYR A 252 6.53 -2.86 -4.71
N LEU A 253 6.46 -3.99 -4.00
CA LEU A 253 7.59 -4.50 -3.21
C LEU A 253 8.59 -5.32 -4.05
N LEU A 254 8.12 -6.06 -5.06
CA LEU A 254 8.90 -7.04 -5.82
C LEU A 254 9.00 -6.73 -7.32
N ARG A 255 8.29 -5.71 -7.81
CA ARG A 255 8.43 -5.15 -9.18
C ARG A 255 8.25 -6.17 -10.30
N ARG A 256 7.41 -7.18 -10.07
CA ARG A 256 6.98 -8.16 -11.08
C ARG A 256 5.55 -8.57 -10.78
N HIS A 257 4.85 -9.15 -11.75
CA HIS A 257 3.50 -9.65 -11.55
C HIS A 257 3.53 -11.05 -10.89
N PRO A 258 2.68 -11.36 -9.89
CA PRO A 258 2.69 -12.65 -9.19
C PRO A 258 2.22 -13.83 -10.06
N LEU A 259 1.52 -13.57 -11.17
CA LEU A 259 0.96 -14.63 -12.04
C LEU A 259 1.60 -14.69 -13.45
N ARG A 260 2.41 -13.68 -13.84
CA ARG A 260 3.02 -13.67 -15.19
C ARG A 260 4.34 -14.43 -15.18
N GLY A 261 4.26 -15.74 -15.44
CA GLY A 261 5.41 -16.64 -15.53
C GLY A 261 5.75 -17.00 -16.97
N GLY A 262 6.33 -18.19 -17.14
CA GLY A 262 6.71 -18.72 -18.45
C GLY A 262 5.75 -19.75 -19.05
N LYS A 263 4.61 -20.04 -18.40
CA LYS A 263 3.64 -21.02 -18.91
C LYS A 263 2.77 -20.38 -19.99
N ILE A 264 2.72 -21.04 -21.14
CA ILE A 264 1.79 -20.74 -22.24
C ILE A 264 0.76 -21.86 -22.29
N TRP A 265 -0.51 -21.50 -22.23
CA TRP A 265 -1.68 -22.37 -22.27
C TRP A 265 -2.36 -22.40 -23.64
N ASP A 266 -2.26 -21.32 -24.41
CA ASP A 266 -2.77 -21.21 -25.77
C ASP A 266 -1.80 -20.40 -26.66
N LEU A 267 -1.77 -20.68 -27.96
CA LEU A 267 -0.96 -19.91 -28.92
C LEU A 267 -1.66 -18.60 -29.31
N ASP A 268 -2.98 -18.53 -29.16
CA ASP A 268 -3.73 -17.29 -29.25
C ASP A 268 -3.53 -16.47 -27.97
N SER A 269 -2.99 -15.26 -28.11
CA SER A 269 -2.61 -14.41 -26.99
C SER A 269 -3.80 -13.98 -26.11
N GLU A 270 -4.99 -13.77 -26.70
CA GLU A 270 -6.15 -13.35 -25.91
C GLU A 270 -6.69 -14.52 -25.10
N LYS A 271 -6.77 -15.71 -25.70
CA LYS A 271 -7.14 -16.94 -24.98
C LYS A 271 -6.12 -17.29 -23.91
N ASP A 272 -4.84 -17.15 -24.21
CA ASP A 272 -3.76 -17.41 -23.25
C ASP A 272 -3.85 -16.47 -22.06
N GLU A 273 -4.09 -15.18 -22.26
CA GLU A 273 -4.30 -14.20 -21.19
C GLU A 273 -5.52 -14.58 -20.33
N ILE A 274 -6.65 -14.95 -20.94
CA ILE A 274 -7.86 -15.37 -20.22
C ILE A 274 -7.60 -16.63 -19.37
N LEU A 275 -6.84 -17.60 -19.91
CA LEU A 275 -6.51 -18.83 -19.19
C LEU A 275 -5.48 -18.59 -18.09
N SER A 276 -4.36 -17.93 -18.41
CA SER A 276 -3.21 -17.73 -17.51
C SER A 276 -3.49 -16.77 -16.35
N MET A 277 -4.44 -15.84 -16.52
CA MET A 277 -4.86 -14.91 -15.46
C MET A 277 -6.22 -15.30 -14.85
N GLY A 278 -6.90 -16.28 -15.44
CA GLY A 278 -8.23 -16.76 -15.06
C GLY A 278 -8.19 -18.19 -14.53
N GLU A 279 -8.88 -19.11 -15.23
CA GLU A 279 -9.07 -20.48 -14.78
C GLU A 279 -7.78 -21.25 -14.46
N LYS A 280 -6.69 -20.95 -15.17
CA LYS A 280 -5.40 -21.63 -15.01
C LYS A 280 -4.33 -20.74 -14.38
N ALA A 281 -4.75 -19.69 -13.68
CA ALA A 281 -3.85 -18.83 -12.91
C ALA A 281 -3.03 -19.64 -11.92
N LEU A 282 -1.71 -19.40 -11.91
CA LEU A 282 -0.77 -20.09 -11.04
C LEU A 282 0.31 -19.11 -10.57
N PHE A 283 0.61 -19.11 -9.27
CA PHE A 283 1.65 -18.27 -8.69
C PHE A 283 3.04 -18.61 -9.26
N VAL A 284 3.80 -17.60 -9.70
CA VAL A 284 5.12 -17.79 -10.33
C VAL A 284 6.18 -18.38 -9.39
N GLU A 285 5.93 -18.31 -8.08
CA GLU A 285 6.77 -18.83 -7.01
C GLU A 285 6.03 -19.89 -6.17
N HIS A 286 5.09 -20.62 -6.79
CA HIS A 286 4.38 -21.71 -6.13
C HIS A 286 5.38 -22.80 -5.65
N PRO A 287 5.35 -23.18 -4.36
CA PRO A 287 6.40 -24.01 -3.75
C PRO A 287 6.44 -25.44 -4.29
N THR A 288 5.31 -25.97 -4.77
CA THR A 288 5.17 -27.37 -5.23
C THR A 288 4.79 -27.50 -6.70
N ASP A 289 4.55 -26.39 -7.42
CA ASP A 289 4.18 -26.40 -8.84
C ASP A 289 4.99 -25.34 -9.59
N SER A 290 6.07 -25.78 -10.22
CA SER A 290 6.97 -24.89 -10.97
C SER A 290 6.54 -24.67 -12.42
N SER A 291 5.37 -25.14 -12.83
CA SER A 291 4.96 -25.10 -14.25
C SER A 291 4.79 -23.68 -14.80
N ASN A 292 4.46 -22.70 -13.94
CA ASN A 292 4.43 -21.27 -14.27
C ASN A 292 5.64 -20.48 -13.71
N LYS A 293 6.77 -21.13 -13.47
CA LYS A 293 8.00 -20.42 -13.08
C LYS A 293 8.40 -19.41 -14.17
N VAL A 294 8.93 -18.25 -13.77
CA VAL A 294 9.50 -17.27 -14.70
C VAL A 294 10.65 -17.89 -15.50
N ARG A 295 10.62 -17.70 -16.82
CA ARG A 295 11.72 -18.05 -17.74
C ARG A 295 12.62 -16.84 -17.93
N VAL A 296 13.83 -16.91 -17.39
CA VAL A 296 14.76 -15.77 -17.32
C VAL A 296 15.17 -15.30 -18.72
N GLU A 297 15.26 -16.22 -19.68
CA GLU A 297 15.53 -15.95 -21.09
C GLU A 297 14.45 -15.12 -21.79
N TYR A 298 13.23 -15.06 -21.24
CA TYR A 298 12.14 -14.23 -21.77
C TYR A 298 12.04 -12.86 -21.08
N LEU A 299 12.80 -12.64 -19.99
CA LEU A 299 12.83 -11.36 -19.33
C LEU A 299 13.56 -10.34 -20.20
N LYS A 300 13.00 -9.13 -20.27
CA LYS A 300 13.71 -7.99 -20.84
C LYS A 300 14.97 -7.75 -20.02
N LYS A 301 16.07 -7.39 -20.69
CA LYS A 301 17.36 -7.11 -20.04
C LYS A 301 17.28 -6.08 -18.90
N TRP A 302 16.34 -5.13 -18.98
CA TRP A 302 16.13 -4.10 -17.96
C TRP A 302 15.40 -4.60 -16.71
N ASP A 303 14.69 -5.72 -16.82
CA ASP A 303 13.86 -6.30 -15.76
C ASP A 303 14.54 -7.49 -15.06
N ALA A 304 15.64 -8.01 -15.62
CA ALA A 304 16.28 -9.29 -15.24
C ALA A 304 16.75 -9.43 -13.77
N PHE A 305 16.83 -8.33 -13.00
CA PHE A 305 17.12 -8.41 -11.57
C PHE A 305 15.86 -8.66 -10.73
N TRP A 306 14.81 -7.87 -10.96
CA TRP A 306 13.55 -7.92 -10.21
C TRP A 306 12.57 -8.96 -10.74
N GLY A 307 12.62 -9.22 -12.05
CA GLY A 307 11.78 -10.19 -12.72
C GLY A 307 12.18 -11.64 -12.45
N ASP A 308 13.36 -11.91 -11.88
CA ASP A 308 13.84 -13.25 -11.57
C ASP A 308 13.65 -13.58 -10.07
N PRO A 309 12.66 -14.43 -9.72
CA PRO A 309 12.46 -14.91 -8.36
C PRO A 309 13.67 -15.57 -7.69
N ASN A 310 14.61 -16.14 -8.46
CA ASN A 310 15.78 -16.77 -7.85
C ASN A 310 16.77 -15.73 -7.31
N LYS A 311 16.70 -14.47 -7.77
CA LYS A 311 17.50 -13.36 -7.25
C LYS A 311 16.79 -12.66 -6.10
N ILE A 312 15.53 -12.31 -6.30
CA ILE A 312 14.70 -11.61 -5.33
C ILE A 312 13.40 -12.40 -5.11
N PRO A 313 13.44 -13.47 -4.31
CA PRO A 313 12.24 -14.26 -4.01
C PRO A 313 11.26 -13.46 -3.16
N TYR A 314 9.97 -13.79 -3.20
CA TYR A 314 8.96 -13.10 -2.38
C TYR A 314 9.26 -13.20 -0.88
N THR A 315 10.03 -14.21 -0.46
CA THR A 315 10.46 -14.42 0.93
C THR A 315 11.35 -13.32 1.49
N VAL A 316 11.97 -12.48 0.64
CA VAL A 316 12.70 -11.28 1.11
C VAL A 316 11.78 -10.27 1.81
N THR A 317 10.45 -10.40 1.66
CA THR A 317 9.46 -9.57 2.36
C THR A 317 9.22 -9.99 3.81
N GLY A 318 9.97 -10.99 4.30
CA GLY A 318 9.89 -11.45 5.69
C GLY A 318 8.70 -12.35 5.97
N PRO A 319 8.61 -12.86 7.21
CA PRO A 319 7.68 -13.93 7.56
C PRO A 319 6.21 -13.51 7.46
N TYR A 320 5.87 -12.27 7.81
CA TYR A 320 4.47 -11.84 7.87
C TYR A 320 3.85 -11.67 6.47
N LEU A 321 4.55 -11.00 5.56
CA LEU A 321 4.05 -10.78 4.19
C LEU A 321 4.15 -12.03 3.34
N SER A 322 5.20 -12.85 3.51
CA SER A 322 5.34 -14.10 2.78
C SER A 322 4.16 -15.04 2.99
N GLU A 323 3.67 -15.16 4.23
CA GLU A 323 2.48 -15.97 4.52
C GLU A 323 1.21 -15.39 3.90
N LEU A 324 1.06 -14.06 3.86
CA LEU A 324 -0.08 -13.45 3.17
C LEU A 324 -0.04 -13.62 1.65
N PHE A 325 1.14 -13.61 1.03
CA PHE A 325 1.28 -13.91 -0.39
C PHE A 325 0.89 -15.36 -0.70
N LYS A 326 1.27 -16.33 0.15
CA LYS A 326 0.79 -17.72 0.02
C LYS A 326 -0.73 -17.79 0.17
N LYS A 327 -1.29 -17.17 1.22
CA LYS A 327 -2.74 -17.14 1.45
C LYS A 327 -3.49 -16.48 0.27
N ALA A 328 -2.93 -15.47 -0.38
CA ALA A 328 -3.55 -14.78 -1.52
C ALA A 328 -3.39 -15.52 -2.86
N PHE A 329 -2.20 -16.02 -3.17
CA PHE A 329 -1.87 -16.55 -4.50
C PHE A 329 -1.79 -18.08 -4.57
N ILE A 330 -1.99 -18.77 -3.45
CA ILE A 330 -2.12 -20.24 -3.39
C ILE A 330 -3.52 -20.57 -2.87
N ASP A 331 -3.78 -20.33 -1.59
CA ASP A 331 -5.03 -20.76 -0.95
C ASP A 331 -6.24 -20.00 -1.49
N GLY A 332 -6.09 -18.68 -1.67
CA GLY A 332 -7.15 -17.76 -2.07
C GLY A 332 -7.20 -17.40 -3.54
N LEU A 333 -6.30 -17.94 -4.38
CA LEU A 333 -6.23 -17.58 -5.80
C LEU A 333 -7.53 -17.96 -6.51
N HIS A 334 -7.93 -19.23 -6.35
CA HIS A 334 -9.16 -19.81 -6.90
C HIS A 334 -10.29 -19.96 -5.88
N ASP A 335 -10.06 -19.57 -4.62
CA ASP A 335 -11.06 -19.55 -3.55
C ASP A 335 -11.13 -18.14 -2.90
N PRO A 336 -11.99 -17.25 -3.40
CA PRO A 336 -12.05 -15.86 -2.94
C PRO A 336 -12.33 -15.68 -1.44
N ILE A 337 -12.88 -16.69 -0.75
CA ILE A 337 -13.21 -16.61 0.68
C ILE A 337 -11.94 -16.71 1.54
N LYS A 338 -10.88 -17.38 1.04
CA LYS A 338 -9.63 -17.57 1.77
C LYS A 338 -8.64 -16.40 1.65
N ARG A 339 -8.93 -15.41 0.80
CA ARG A 339 -8.04 -14.26 0.57
C ARG A 339 -7.82 -13.47 1.87
N PRO A 340 -6.62 -12.91 2.11
CA PRO A 340 -6.41 -12.02 3.24
C PRO A 340 -7.25 -10.75 3.11
N LEU A 341 -7.84 -10.32 4.23
CA LEU A 341 -8.54 -9.05 4.33
C LEU A 341 -7.55 -7.88 4.34
N ALA A 342 -8.02 -6.67 4.03
CA ALA A 342 -7.18 -5.47 4.04
C ALA A 342 -6.53 -5.20 5.42
N ASN A 343 -7.21 -5.47 6.53
CA ASN A 343 -6.63 -5.31 7.87
C ASN A 343 -5.48 -6.28 8.16
N GLU A 344 -5.52 -7.50 7.60
CA GLU A 344 -4.43 -8.47 7.70
C GLU A 344 -3.17 -7.94 6.99
N TRP A 345 -3.35 -7.38 5.78
CA TRP A 345 -2.26 -6.72 5.04
C TRP A 345 -1.67 -5.54 5.82
N GLU A 346 -2.50 -4.67 6.40
CA GLU A 346 -2.01 -3.52 7.19
C GLU A 346 -1.16 -4.01 8.37
N THR A 347 -1.65 -5.01 9.10
CA THR A 347 -0.95 -5.59 10.24
C THR A 347 0.39 -6.20 9.83
N ALA A 348 0.41 -6.99 8.76
CA ALA A 348 1.61 -7.64 8.28
C ALA A 348 2.64 -6.63 7.72
N LEU A 349 2.19 -5.59 7.01
CA LEU A 349 3.05 -4.51 6.52
C LEU A 349 3.71 -3.78 7.69
N LEU A 350 2.94 -3.40 8.72
CA LEU A 350 3.47 -2.70 9.90
C LEU A 350 4.46 -3.56 10.67
N LYS A 351 4.14 -4.83 10.93
CA LYS A 351 5.06 -5.77 11.58
C LYS A 351 6.33 -6.00 10.76
N THR A 352 6.23 -5.99 9.44
CA THR A 352 7.40 -6.14 8.56
C THR A 352 8.27 -4.89 8.53
N VAL A 353 7.67 -3.69 8.60
CA VAL A 353 8.42 -2.44 8.77
C VAL A 353 9.27 -2.47 10.05
N ASP A 354 8.77 -3.08 11.12
CA ASP A 354 9.55 -3.24 12.36
C ASP A 354 10.71 -4.26 12.23
N LEU A 355 10.75 -5.05 11.15
CA LEU A 355 11.85 -5.98 10.84
C LEU A 355 12.94 -5.38 9.92
N ILE A 356 12.77 -4.16 9.42
CA ILE A 356 13.71 -3.59 8.45
C ILE A 356 15.03 -3.18 9.11
N GLN A 357 16.09 -3.22 8.31
CA GLN A 357 17.43 -2.83 8.66
C GLN A 357 18.02 -1.91 7.59
N PRO A 358 18.72 -0.83 7.97
CA PRO A 358 19.41 0.01 7.02
C PRO A 358 20.55 -0.78 6.36
N CYS A 359 20.70 -0.61 5.05
CA CYS A 359 21.83 -1.14 4.32
C CYS A 359 23.03 -0.23 4.51
N HIS A 360 24.16 -0.79 4.95
CA HIS A 360 25.42 -0.06 5.14
C HIS A 360 26.07 0.43 3.82
N ASN A 361 25.61 -0.07 2.68
CA ASN A 361 26.12 0.37 1.38
C ASN A 361 25.40 1.66 0.94
N PRO A 362 26.09 2.82 0.89
CA PRO A 362 25.47 4.08 0.48
C PRO A 362 24.99 4.06 -0.98
N GLU A 363 25.57 3.20 -1.84
CA GLU A 363 25.18 3.05 -3.23
C GLU A 363 23.98 2.10 -3.43
N CYS A 364 23.50 1.47 -2.36
CA CYS A 364 22.27 0.67 -2.42
C CYS A 364 21.07 1.59 -2.69
N ASN A 365 20.38 1.41 -3.82
CA ASN A 365 19.21 2.22 -4.14
C ASN A 365 18.03 1.92 -3.21
N GLU A 366 17.92 0.70 -2.69
CA GLU A 366 16.80 0.28 -1.85
C GLU A 366 16.93 0.74 -0.39
N LYS A 367 18.15 1.09 0.05
CA LYS A 367 18.54 1.63 1.37
C LYS A 367 18.20 0.79 2.60
N TRP A 368 17.20 -0.06 2.52
CA TRP A 368 16.65 -0.86 3.61
C TRP A 368 16.40 -2.28 3.11
N TYR A 369 16.46 -3.25 4.02
CA TYR A 369 16.07 -4.63 3.75
C TYR A 369 15.42 -5.25 4.98
N VAL A 370 14.57 -6.25 4.80
CA VAL A 370 13.96 -6.98 5.91
C VAL A 370 14.97 -8.00 6.42
N PHE A 371 15.17 -8.06 7.74
CA PHE A 371 16.01 -9.06 8.35
C PHE A 371 15.42 -10.47 8.14
N ASP A 372 16.25 -11.38 7.63
CA ASP A 372 15.86 -12.71 7.17
C ASP A 372 16.04 -13.80 8.25
N ASN A 373 16.32 -13.42 9.50
CA ASN A 373 16.67 -14.30 10.62
C ASN A 373 17.92 -15.16 10.40
N THR A 374 18.79 -14.81 9.45
CA THR A 374 20.06 -15.50 9.26
C THR A 374 21.12 -15.03 10.27
N GLN A 375 22.09 -15.90 10.57
CA GLN A 375 23.22 -15.54 11.43
C GLN A 375 24.19 -14.55 10.77
N THR A 376 24.21 -14.49 9.43
CA THR A 376 25.10 -13.59 8.65
C THR A 376 24.29 -12.80 7.64
N PRO A 377 23.42 -11.87 8.09
CA PRO A 377 22.47 -11.17 7.24
C PRO A 377 23.16 -10.36 6.15
N ARG A 378 22.58 -10.40 4.95
CA ARG A 378 23.05 -9.64 3.79
C ARG A 378 21.88 -8.91 3.16
N CYS A 379 22.13 -7.73 2.63
CA CYS A 379 21.14 -7.01 1.83
C CYS A 379 20.82 -7.85 0.56
N PRO A 380 19.56 -8.25 0.32
CA PRO A 380 19.19 -9.05 -0.85
C PRO A 380 19.35 -8.27 -2.16
N PHE A 381 19.41 -6.94 -2.09
CA PHE A 381 19.45 -6.09 -3.28
C PHE A 381 20.87 -5.84 -3.80
N CYS A 382 21.85 -5.65 -2.90
CA CYS A 382 23.22 -5.32 -3.27
C CYS A 382 24.27 -6.32 -2.75
N GLY A 383 23.84 -7.34 -2.00
CA GLY A 383 24.71 -8.39 -1.45
C GLY A 383 25.62 -7.95 -0.31
N THR A 384 25.56 -6.69 0.12
CA THR A 384 26.40 -6.19 1.21
C THR A 384 26.05 -6.87 2.53
N SER A 385 27.04 -7.52 3.14
CA SER A 385 26.92 -8.13 4.48
C SER A 385 26.74 -7.07 5.55
N HIS A 386 25.93 -7.38 6.55
CA HIS A 386 25.81 -6.56 7.75
C HIS A 386 27.12 -6.55 8.56
N LYS A 387 27.37 -5.46 9.29
CA LYS A 387 28.55 -5.31 10.16
C LYS A 387 28.10 -5.05 11.59
N GLY A 388 28.72 -5.75 12.54
CA GLY A 388 28.38 -5.64 13.96
C GLY A 388 27.15 -6.44 14.35
N THR A 389 26.86 -6.48 15.65
CA THR A 389 25.76 -7.27 16.21
C THR A 389 24.42 -6.57 16.03
N LEU A 390 23.34 -7.36 15.93
CA LEU A 390 21.97 -6.89 15.74
C LEU A 390 21.05 -7.35 16.88
N PRO A 391 20.54 -6.44 17.72
CA PRO A 391 19.50 -6.79 18.68
C PRO A 391 18.16 -7.03 17.96
N VAL A 392 17.57 -8.18 18.25
CA VAL A 392 16.24 -8.62 17.86
C VAL A 392 15.38 -8.62 19.11
N LEU A 393 14.27 -7.89 19.09
CA LEU A 393 13.37 -7.76 20.24
C LEU A 393 12.09 -8.55 19.97
N ASP A 394 11.91 -9.67 20.65
CA ASP A 394 10.63 -10.40 20.65
C ASP A 394 9.66 -9.74 21.64
N LEU A 395 8.48 -9.35 21.15
CA LEU A 395 7.45 -8.70 21.96
C LEU A 395 6.52 -9.73 22.62
N TYR A 396 6.37 -9.58 23.93
CA TYR A 396 5.40 -10.30 24.76
C TYR A 396 4.44 -9.28 25.37
N PHE A 397 3.14 -9.58 25.39
CA PHE A 397 2.16 -8.70 26.00
C PHE A 397 1.60 -9.29 27.29
N LYS A 398 1.19 -8.40 28.20
CA LYS A 398 0.51 -8.75 29.45
C LYS A 398 -0.91 -9.24 29.15
N TYR A 399 -1.15 -10.54 29.32
CA TYR A 399 -2.49 -11.14 29.17
C TYR A 399 -3.27 -11.08 30.49
N ASP A 400 -2.56 -11.29 31.59
CA ASP A 400 -3.04 -11.19 32.97
C ASP A 400 -1.87 -10.74 33.87
N ASP A 401 -2.09 -10.47 35.16
CA ASP A 401 -1.07 -9.93 36.06
C ASP A 401 0.21 -10.79 36.15
N GLU A 402 0.08 -12.10 36.00
CA GLU A 402 1.20 -13.05 36.05
C GLU A 402 1.55 -13.65 34.67
N VAL A 403 0.72 -13.46 33.64
CA VAL A 403 0.82 -14.20 32.37
C VAL A 403 1.21 -13.29 31.21
N TRP A 404 2.37 -13.57 30.61
CA TRP A 404 2.90 -12.90 29.42
C TRP A 404 2.85 -13.85 28.22
N LYS A 405 2.27 -13.40 27.11
CA LYS A 405 2.11 -14.21 25.89
C LYS A 405 2.90 -13.63 24.73
N PRO A 406 3.53 -14.47 23.87
CA PRO A 406 4.22 -13.98 22.68
C PRO A 406 3.23 -13.36 21.69
N GLU A 407 3.60 -12.24 21.07
CA GLU A 407 2.73 -11.52 20.13
C GLU A 407 2.99 -11.88 18.65
N ASN A 408 3.97 -12.76 18.41
CA ASN A 408 4.52 -13.01 17.08
C ASN A 408 4.80 -11.67 16.35
N HIS A 409 5.48 -10.77 17.06
CA HIS A 409 5.88 -9.44 16.61
C HIS A 409 7.29 -9.22 17.11
N ARG A 410 8.19 -8.95 16.18
CA ARG A 410 9.60 -8.65 16.44
C ARG A 410 9.92 -7.24 16.01
N LEU A 411 10.81 -6.59 16.75
CA LEU A 411 11.40 -5.30 16.40
C LEU A 411 12.90 -5.50 16.21
N MET A 412 13.39 -5.23 15.01
CA MET A 412 14.81 -5.22 14.69
C MET A 412 15.40 -3.85 15.05
N VAL A 413 16.43 -3.86 15.88
CA VAL A 413 17.07 -2.64 16.36
C VAL A 413 18.10 -2.15 15.35
N TYR A 414 18.13 -0.84 15.11
CA TYR A 414 19.24 -0.17 14.43
C TYR A 414 19.57 1.17 15.11
N HIS A 415 20.71 1.74 14.76
CA HIS A 415 21.22 2.95 15.39
C HIS A 415 20.31 4.17 15.13
N ASN A 416 19.99 4.93 16.19
CA ASN A 416 19.08 6.09 16.17
C ASN A 416 17.64 5.76 15.75
N GLN A 417 17.16 4.59 16.14
CA GLN A 417 15.76 4.20 15.97
C GLN A 417 14.93 4.61 17.19
N TYR A 418 13.76 5.21 16.96
CA TYR A 418 12.84 5.57 18.04
C TYR A 418 11.93 4.41 18.46
N LEU A 419 11.65 4.35 19.75
CA LEU A 419 10.59 3.54 20.35
C LEU A 419 9.34 4.42 20.53
N PHE A 420 8.15 3.87 20.28
CA PHE A 420 6.88 4.59 20.32
C PHE A 420 5.86 3.82 21.17
N LYS A 421 4.74 4.47 21.52
CA LYS A 421 3.70 3.87 22.37
C LYS A 421 3.14 2.55 21.82
N TRP A 422 3.00 2.44 20.50
CA TRP A 422 2.55 1.19 19.85
C TRP A 422 3.59 0.07 19.86
N HIS A 423 4.83 0.32 20.31
CA HIS A 423 5.80 -0.73 20.64
C HIS A 423 5.70 -1.14 22.12
N VAL A 424 5.24 -0.24 22.99
CA VAL A 424 5.14 -0.42 24.45
C VAL A 424 3.86 -1.13 24.88
N SER A 425 2.74 -0.90 24.20
CA SER A 425 1.45 -1.51 24.54
C SER A 425 0.69 -1.96 23.31
N ARG A 426 0.08 -3.14 23.39
CA ARG A 426 -0.80 -3.67 22.33
C ARG A 426 -2.12 -2.93 22.21
N LYS A 427 -2.49 -2.12 23.21
CA LYS A 427 -3.69 -1.28 23.17
C LYS A 427 -3.53 -0.09 22.22
N VAL A 428 -2.29 0.27 21.88
CA VAL A 428 -1.99 1.35 20.93
C VAL A 428 -1.63 0.72 19.59
N ILE A 429 -2.49 0.89 18.59
CA ILE A 429 -2.30 0.34 17.24
C ILE A 429 -1.76 1.43 16.33
N ARG A 430 -0.69 1.13 15.57
CA ARG A 430 -0.08 2.06 14.60
C ARG A 430 -0.98 2.26 13.37
N ASN A 431 -2.08 2.98 13.52
CA ASN A 431 -3.07 3.25 12.48
C ASN A 431 -3.31 4.76 12.27
N GLU A 432 -4.25 5.09 11.39
CA GLU A 432 -4.66 6.46 11.07
C GLU A 432 -5.29 7.24 12.24
N SER A 433 -5.72 6.55 13.31
CA SER A 433 -6.37 7.17 14.47
C SER A 433 -5.37 7.65 15.55
N LEU A 434 -4.06 7.46 15.34
CA LEU A 434 -3.04 7.94 16.27
C LEU A 434 -3.05 9.47 16.39
N THR A 435 -3.07 9.95 17.63
CA THR A 435 -2.97 11.38 17.94
C THR A 435 -1.55 11.92 17.72
N PHE A 436 -1.37 13.24 17.76
CA PHE A 436 -0.03 13.85 17.73
C PHE A 436 0.84 13.38 18.90
N GLU A 437 0.27 13.23 20.09
CA GLU A 437 0.98 12.76 21.29
C GLU A 437 1.40 11.28 21.18
N ASP A 438 0.61 10.44 20.51
CA ASP A 438 0.98 9.02 20.31
C ASP A 438 2.14 8.84 19.32
N LYS A 439 2.36 9.83 18.46
CA LYS A 439 3.45 9.87 17.48
C LYS A 439 4.76 10.42 18.07
N LYS A 440 4.78 10.84 19.33
CA LYS A 440 6.02 11.23 20.00
C LYS A 440 6.81 9.99 20.45
N PRO A 441 8.14 10.01 20.31
CA PRO A 441 8.97 8.93 20.79
C PRO A 441 8.91 8.83 22.32
N VAL A 442 8.93 7.61 22.83
CA VAL A 442 8.96 7.31 24.28
C VAL A 442 10.33 6.82 24.75
N GLY A 443 11.20 6.49 23.80
CA GLY A 443 12.57 6.04 23.99
C GLY A 443 13.28 5.97 22.64
N TYR A 444 14.57 5.62 22.64
CA TYR A 444 15.30 5.36 21.42
C TYR A 444 16.44 4.36 21.63
N PHE A 445 16.82 3.69 20.57
CA PHE A 445 17.94 2.77 20.52
C PHE A 445 19.16 3.46 19.92
N THR A 446 20.31 3.26 20.54
CA THR A 446 21.58 3.74 20.01
C THR A 446 22.70 2.76 20.30
N PHE A 447 23.78 2.89 19.55
CA PHE A 447 25.01 2.12 19.75
C PHE A 447 26.02 3.07 20.37
N TYR A 448 26.34 2.85 21.64
CA TYR A 448 27.11 3.75 22.48
C TYR A 448 28.17 2.96 23.26
N GLN A 449 29.43 3.37 23.17
CA GLN A 449 30.58 2.69 23.81
C GLN A 449 30.61 1.18 23.52
N ASP A 450 30.52 0.82 22.23
CA ASP A 450 30.53 -0.55 21.73
C ASP A 450 29.38 -1.45 22.26
N LYS A 451 28.30 -0.82 22.75
CA LYS A 451 27.13 -1.50 23.29
C LYS A 451 25.84 -0.96 22.69
N TRP A 452 24.89 -1.84 22.46
CA TRP A 452 23.52 -1.44 22.17
C TRP A 452 22.82 -1.00 23.45
N VAL A 453 22.17 0.16 23.43
CA VAL A 453 21.43 0.67 24.58
C VAL A 453 20.04 1.15 24.16
N LEU A 454 19.05 0.89 25.02
CA LEU A 454 17.73 1.50 24.98
C LEU A 454 17.71 2.65 25.99
N VAL A 455 17.53 3.87 25.50
CA VAL A 455 17.36 5.07 26.32
C VAL A 455 15.88 5.32 26.54
N ASN A 456 15.48 5.41 27.81
CA ASN A 456 14.12 5.72 28.21
C ASN A 456 13.92 7.24 28.24
N GLN A 457 12.94 7.77 27.50
CA GLN A 457 12.63 9.20 27.53
C GLN A 457 11.44 9.54 28.42
N THR A 458 10.43 8.67 28.49
CA THR A 458 9.13 9.03 29.12
C THR A 458 8.47 7.91 29.92
N LEU A 459 8.93 6.66 29.79
CA LEU A 459 8.26 5.51 30.40
C LEU A 459 8.56 5.48 31.91
N THR A 460 7.52 5.51 32.74
CA THR A 460 7.67 5.56 34.20
C THR A 460 7.78 4.18 34.85
N SER A 461 7.38 3.12 34.14
CA SER A 461 7.35 1.73 34.63
C SER A 461 8.36 0.82 33.93
N MET A 462 9.35 1.40 33.23
CA MET A 462 10.35 0.62 32.50
C MET A 462 11.34 -0.05 33.48
N LYS A 463 11.53 -1.36 33.34
CA LYS A 463 12.33 -2.16 34.29
C LYS A 463 13.11 -3.25 33.58
N ASP A 464 14.37 -3.43 33.95
CA ASP A 464 15.15 -4.62 33.64
C ASP A 464 14.72 -5.76 34.56
N LEU A 465 14.04 -6.76 34.02
CA LEU A 465 13.57 -7.93 34.77
C LEU A 465 14.67 -8.96 35.00
N THR A 466 15.79 -8.85 34.28
CA THR A 466 16.95 -9.75 34.43
C THR A 466 17.77 -9.34 35.65
N GLU A 467 18.03 -8.05 35.77
CA GLU A 467 18.81 -7.46 36.88
C GLU A 467 17.92 -6.92 38.01
N GLN A 468 16.59 -6.98 37.85
CA GLN A 468 15.60 -6.41 38.78
C GLN A 468 15.81 -4.91 39.05
N LYS A 469 16.22 -4.17 38.01
CA LYS A 469 16.61 -2.76 38.09
C LYS A 469 15.59 -1.86 37.40
N GLU A 470 15.08 -0.86 38.12
CA GLU A 470 14.22 0.18 37.54
C GLU A 470 15.02 1.07 36.58
N ILE A 471 14.39 1.48 35.47
CA ILE A 471 15.01 2.32 34.44
C ILE A 471 14.17 3.59 34.31
N PRO A 472 14.39 4.59 35.18
CA PRO A 472 13.59 5.83 35.18
C PRO A 472 13.76 6.63 33.87
N PRO A 473 12.86 7.58 33.58
CA PRO A 473 13.04 8.51 32.47
C PRO A 473 14.42 9.20 32.51
N ASN A 474 15.02 9.39 31.33
CA ASN A 474 16.39 9.91 31.12
C ASN A 474 17.51 8.97 31.60
N SER A 475 17.23 7.68 31.75
CA SER A 475 18.25 6.65 31.95
C SER A 475 18.27 5.66 30.79
N MET A 476 19.26 4.75 30.79
CA MET A 476 19.45 3.78 29.71
C MET A 476 19.75 2.39 30.25
N VAL A 477 19.45 1.39 29.43
CA VAL A 477 19.75 -0.02 29.70
C VAL A 477 20.47 -0.63 28.50
N GLU A 478 21.52 -1.39 28.77
CA GLU A 478 22.22 -2.17 27.74
C GLU A 478 21.31 -3.30 27.21
N LEU A 479 21.30 -3.50 25.90
CA LEU A 479 20.67 -4.64 25.22
C LEU A 479 21.71 -5.74 25.03
N SER A 480 21.53 -6.85 25.75
CA SER A 480 22.41 -8.02 25.68
C SER A 480 21.59 -9.31 25.52
N GLU A 481 22.26 -10.38 25.10
CA GLU A 481 21.62 -11.69 24.87
C GLU A 481 20.82 -12.17 26.09
N GLY A 482 19.57 -12.58 25.85
CA GLY A 482 18.68 -13.15 26.86
C GLY A 482 18.02 -12.13 27.79
N LYS A 483 18.29 -10.83 27.60
CA LYS A 483 17.79 -9.77 28.48
C LYS A 483 16.28 -9.57 28.35
N LYS A 484 15.60 -9.38 29.48
CA LYS A 484 14.16 -9.11 29.57
C LYS A 484 13.92 -7.71 30.11
N ILE A 485 13.25 -6.86 29.32
CA ILE A 485 12.94 -5.49 29.72
C ILE A 485 11.42 -5.29 29.66
N LEU A 486 10.83 -4.92 30.79
CA LEU A 486 9.45 -4.46 30.89
C LEU A 486 9.37 -3.03 30.36
N LEU A 487 8.51 -2.78 29.37
CA LEU A 487 8.26 -1.43 28.84
C LEU A 487 7.08 -0.75 29.54
N SER A 488 6.04 -1.52 29.90
CA SER A 488 4.91 -1.05 30.70
C SER A 488 4.27 -2.20 31.47
N ASN A 489 3.93 -1.95 32.74
CA ASN A 489 3.19 -2.89 33.59
C ASN A 489 1.66 -2.73 33.52
N GLU A 490 1.17 -1.73 32.77
CA GLU A 490 -0.26 -1.51 32.59
C GLU A 490 -0.89 -2.64 31.78
N GLU A 491 -2.22 -2.74 31.82
CA GLU A 491 -2.95 -3.73 31.05
C GLU A 491 -2.65 -3.58 29.54
N GLY A 492 -2.20 -4.66 28.90
CA GLY A 492 -1.75 -4.65 27.51
C GLY A 492 -0.34 -4.08 27.29
N GLY A 493 0.38 -3.70 28.35
CA GLY A 493 1.81 -3.39 28.29
C GLY A 493 2.65 -4.58 27.82
N ARG A 494 3.89 -4.31 27.42
CA ARG A 494 4.79 -5.30 26.82
C ARG A 494 6.10 -5.47 27.56
N ILE A 495 6.63 -6.69 27.46
CA ILE A 495 8.02 -7.05 27.74
C ILE A 495 8.71 -7.30 26.40
N ILE A 496 9.97 -6.87 26.31
CA ILE A 496 10.87 -7.24 25.22
C ILE A 496 11.86 -8.30 25.71
N TYR A 497 12.07 -9.33 24.90
CA TYR A 497 13.14 -10.30 25.07
C TYR A 497 14.20 -10.04 23.99
N VAL A 498 15.46 -9.88 24.40
CA VAL A 498 16.56 -9.50 23.52
C VAL A 498 17.32 -10.75 23.07
N THR A 499 17.47 -10.89 21.76
CA THR A 499 18.38 -11.85 21.12
C THR A 499 19.36 -11.09 20.22
N MET A 500 20.62 -11.47 20.21
CA MET A 500 21.69 -10.85 19.45
C MET A 500 22.01 -11.71 18.22
N ALA A 501 21.81 -11.15 17.03
CA ALA A 501 22.20 -11.77 15.76
C ALA A 501 23.54 -11.19 15.24
N ASN A 502 24.16 -11.87 14.28
CA ASN A 502 25.41 -11.47 13.62
C ASN A 502 26.58 -11.26 14.60
N GLN A 503 26.78 -12.24 15.48
CA GLN A 503 27.90 -12.29 16.43
C GLN A 503 29.22 -12.67 15.76
#